data_AF-M4S5F8-F1
#
_entry.id   AF-M4S5F8-F1
#
_cell.length_a   1.000
_cell.length_b   1.000
_cell.length_c   1.000
_cell.angle_alpha   90.00
_cell.angle_beta   90.00
_cell.angle_gamma   90.00
#
_symmetry.space_group_name_H-M   'P 1'
#
loop_
_entity.id
_entity.type
_entity.pdbx_description
1 polymer ?
#
loop_
_entity_poly.entity_id
_entity_poly.type
_entity_poly.pdbx_seq_one_letter_code
_entity_poly.pdbx_strand_id
1 'polypeptide(L)'
;MNWRRLVDLVFPYIEPLTTAEKIAEEQRLRRDIAAIEAADFTRSDERALDEAQKVSATEIERVRTAEGKATTYLAVLAALVPVIITLQAANWEKKAGPAPDAARLFVLAVATVYVAAAGFHAFKTLQVQGFQRVGEAEIAAAWQSQKPLRRLTRGTLLATRRSRDAVNAKITRIRVTHEHLLRAFGTFVLLLLLDPLFYAMGFRNAAPDAPAAKNVVVEHRRVAAPPSTAPPPPSQRQSPAGSLERTSARPQSVGASPTVARKVESAADQAQDCPAGAKECSGPR
;
A
#
# COMPACT_ATOMS: atom_id res chain seq x y z
N MET A 1 -26.26 17.91 10.57
CA MET A 1 -25.65 16.57 10.69
C MET A 1 -24.24 16.75 11.26
N ASN A 2 -23.91 16.13 12.40
CA ASN A 2 -22.70 16.51 13.15
C ASN A 2 -21.40 16.22 12.38
N TRP A 3 -20.55 17.25 12.21
CA TRP A 3 -19.23 17.15 11.57
C TRP A 3 -18.40 16.00 12.14
N ARG A 4 -18.43 15.80 13.47
CA ARG A 4 -17.77 14.65 14.12
C ARG A 4 -18.22 13.32 13.54
N ARG A 5 -19.53 13.06 13.39
CA ARG A 5 -20.01 11.80 12.78
C ARG A 5 -19.57 11.61 11.33
N LEU A 6 -19.38 12.70 10.56
CA LEU A 6 -18.79 12.61 9.23
C LEU A 6 -17.30 12.25 9.32
N VAL A 7 -16.55 12.90 10.22
CA VAL A 7 -15.13 12.59 10.47
C VAL A 7 -14.96 11.18 11.05
N ASP A 8 -15.87 10.66 11.88
CA ASP A 8 -15.83 9.30 12.44
C ASP A 8 -16.19 8.25 11.37
N LEU A 9 -17.12 8.58 10.44
CA LEU A 9 -17.41 7.76 9.27
C LEU A 9 -16.22 7.71 8.30
N VAL A 10 -15.47 8.80 8.19
CA VAL A 10 -14.33 9.02 7.28
C VAL A 10 -13.03 8.48 7.88
N PHE A 11 -12.70 8.72 9.14
CA PHE A 11 -11.48 8.25 9.80
C PHE A 11 -11.80 7.25 10.92
N PRO A 12 -11.41 5.96 10.77
CA PRO A 12 -11.55 4.99 11.84
C PRO A 12 -10.44 5.23 12.87
N TYR A 13 -10.80 5.91 13.95
CA TYR A 13 -9.86 6.23 15.02
C TYR A 13 -9.71 5.05 15.99
N ILE A 14 -8.47 4.74 16.40
CA ILE A 14 -8.25 3.87 17.55
C ILE A 14 -8.57 4.70 18.79
N GLU A 15 -9.78 4.56 19.33
CA GLU A 15 -10.15 5.20 20.59
C GLU A 15 -9.18 4.74 21.70
N PRO A 16 -8.40 5.65 22.30
CA PRO A 16 -7.47 5.27 23.35
C PRO A 16 -8.27 4.99 24.62
N LEU A 17 -8.03 3.82 25.24
CA LEU A 17 -8.68 3.47 26.51
C LEU A 17 -8.55 4.64 27.50
N THR A 18 -9.68 4.98 28.12
CA THR A 18 -9.76 5.97 29.18
C THR A 18 -8.88 5.55 30.36
N THR A 19 -8.54 6.51 31.23
CA THR A 19 -7.76 6.21 32.44
C THR A 19 -8.46 5.19 33.34
N ALA A 20 -9.79 5.25 33.44
CA ALA A 20 -10.60 4.28 34.17
C ALA A 20 -10.52 2.87 33.56
N GLU A 21 -10.61 2.74 32.23
CA GLU A 21 -10.51 1.44 31.55
C GLU A 21 -9.10 0.84 31.66
N LYS A 22 -8.05 1.65 31.56
CA LYS A 22 -6.66 1.20 31.77
C LYS A 22 -6.46 0.63 33.17
N ILE A 23 -6.99 1.31 34.20
CA ILE A 23 -6.94 0.81 35.59
C ILE A 23 -7.75 -0.50 35.71
N ALA A 24 -8.92 -0.58 35.10
CA ALA A 24 -9.75 -1.79 35.11
C ALA A 24 -9.09 -2.97 34.35
N GLU A 25 -8.36 -2.71 33.27
CA GLU A 25 -7.60 -3.70 32.51
C GLU A 25 -6.37 -4.19 33.30
N GLU A 26 -5.62 -3.27 33.94
CA GLU A 26 -4.52 -3.64 34.82
C GLU A 26 -5.01 -4.48 36.03
N GLN A 27 -6.17 -4.13 36.60
CA GLN A 27 -6.82 -4.93 37.65
C GLN A 27 -7.31 -6.29 37.14
N ARG A 28 -7.68 -6.43 35.86
CA ARG A 28 -7.96 -7.75 35.25
C ARG A 28 -6.67 -8.54 35.10
N LEU A 29 -5.61 -7.95 34.54
CA LEU A 29 -4.30 -8.59 34.39
C LEU A 29 -3.73 -9.08 35.74
N ARG A 30 -3.77 -8.24 36.79
CA ARG A 30 -3.34 -8.62 38.15
C ARG A 30 -4.16 -9.78 38.73
N ARG A 31 -5.48 -9.79 38.52
CA ARG A 31 -6.37 -10.91 38.93
C ARG A 31 -6.07 -12.19 38.15
N ASP A 32 -5.87 -12.11 36.84
CA ASP A 32 -5.54 -13.27 36.00
C ASP A 32 -4.19 -13.86 36.41
N ILE A 33 -3.18 -13.02 36.68
CA ILE A 33 -1.88 -13.46 37.20
C ILE A 33 -2.05 -14.13 38.56
N ALA A 34 -2.75 -13.51 39.52
CA ALA A 34 -2.99 -14.09 40.83
C ALA A 34 -3.77 -15.42 40.75
N ALA A 35 -4.72 -15.56 39.83
CA ALA A 35 -5.45 -16.80 39.60
C ALA A 35 -4.55 -17.90 39.01
N ILE A 36 -3.70 -17.59 38.02
CA ILE A 36 -2.69 -18.53 37.49
C ILE A 36 -1.67 -18.92 38.59
N GLU A 37 -1.38 -18.01 39.51
CA GLU A 37 -0.45 -18.23 40.62
C GLU A 37 -1.06 -19.01 41.81
N ALA A 38 -2.37 -18.91 42.03
CA ALA A 38 -3.10 -19.67 43.03
C ALA A 38 -3.62 -21.02 42.50
N ALA A 39 -3.62 -21.22 41.17
CA ALA A 39 -4.11 -22.45 40.55
C ALA A 39 -3.30 -23.68 40.98
N ASP A 40 -4.01 -24.71 41.43
CA ASP A 40 -3.42 -26.02 41.69
C ASP A 40 -3.53 -26.93 40.48
N PHE A 41 -2.37 -27.35 39.96
CA PHE A 41 -2.26 -28.25 38.82
C PHE A 41 -2.15 -29.74 39.21
N THR A 42 -2.09 -30.06 40.53
CA THR A 42 -1.82 -31.42 41.07
C THR A 42 -2.58 -32.56 40.42
N ARG A 43 -3.83 -32.34 40.00
CA ARG A 43 -4.73 -33.40 39.52
C ARG A 43 -4.28 -34.02 38.20
N SER A 44 -3.58 -33.28 37.35
CA SER A 44 -3.14 -33.77 36.03
C SER A 44 -2.04 -32.87 35.45
N ASP A 45 -0.83 -32.98 35.98
CA ASP A 45 0.31 -32.11 35.66
C ASP A 45 0.62 -32.07 34.14
N GLU A 46 0.57 -33.22 33.46
CA GLU A 46 0.80 -33.36 32.01
C GLU A 46 -0.28 -32.67 31.19
N ARG A 47 -1.56 -33.01 31.43
CA ARG A 47 -2.69 -32.40 30.72
C ARG A 47 -2.77 -30.88 30.94
N ALA A 48 -2.38 -30.41 32.13
CA ALA A 48 -2.31 -28.98 32.40
C ALA A 48 -1.23 -28.28 31.58
N LEU A 49 -0.08 -28.94 31.36
CA LEU A 49 0.98 -28.44 30.48
C LEU A 49 0.52 -28.42 29.02
N ASP A 50 -0.12 -29.49 28.53
CA ASP A 50 -0.65 -29.57 27.17
C ASP A 50 -1.64 -28.43 26.87
N GLU A 51 -2.60 -28.18 27.76
CA GLU A 51 -3.56 -27.08 27.59
C GLU A 51 -2.87 -25.70 27.65
N ALA A 52 -1.87 -25.51 28.53
CA ALA A 52 -1.08 -24.28 28.56
C ALA A 52 -0.28 -24.06 27.26
N GLN A 53 0.30 -25.14 26.69
CA GLN A 53 0.99 -25.09 25.40
C GLN A 53 0.03 -24.80 24.24
N LYS A 54 -1.15 -25.42 24.19
CA LYS A 54 -2.20 -25.13 23.19
C LYS A 54 -2.63 -23.66 23.21
N VAL A 55 -2.85 -23.11 24.41
CA VAL A 55 -3.18 -21.69 24.59
C VAL A 55 -2.05 -20.79 24.10
N SER A 56 -0.80 -21.09 24.47
CA SER A 56 0.38 -20.35 23.99
C SER A 56 0.53 -20.40 22.47
N ALA A 57 0.44 -21.59 21.86
CA ALA A 57 0.53 -21.80 20.42
C ALA A 57 -0.58 -21.03 19.66
N THR A 58 -1.80 -21.03 20.19
CA THR A 58 -2.93 -20.28 19.62
C THR A 58 -2.65 -18.78 19.61
N GLU A 59 -2.08 -18.22 20.68
CA GLU A 59 -1.72 -16.79 20.71
C GLU A 59 -0.54 -16.46 19.76
N ILE A 60 0.44 -17.36 19.63
CA ILE A 60 1.53 -17.21 18.65
C ILE A 60 0.97 -17.17 17.22
N GLU A 61 0.04 -18.06 16.88
CA GLU A 61 -0.55 -18.11 15.54
C GLU A 61 -1.46 -16.89 15.26
N ARG A 62 -2.14 -16.35 16.29
CA ARG A 62 -2.87 -15.07 16.18
C ARG A 62 -1.93 -13.89 15.86
N VAL A 63 -0.74 -13.83 16.48
CA VAL A 63 0.29 -12.83 16.13
C VAL A 63 0.77 -13.04 14.69
N ARG A 64 1.15 -14.27 14.34
CA ARG A 64 1.66 -14.61 13.00
C ARG A 64 0.66 -14.26 11.90
N THR A 65 -0.62 -14.53 12.13
CA THR A 65 -1.72 -14.14 11.22
C THR A 65 -1.84 -12.62 11.08
N ALA A 66 -1.70 -11.86 12.17
CA ALA A 66 -1.76 -10.40 12.12
C ALA A 66 -0.54 -9.79 11.39
N GLU A 67 0.66 -10.32 11.62
CA GLU A 67 1.89 -9.91 10.96
C GLU A 67 1.89 -10.29 9.47
N GLY A 68 1.43 -11.50 9.11
CA GLY A 68 1.22 -11.92 7.73
C GLY A 68 0.28 -10.97 6.97
N LYS A 69 -0.87 -10.63 7.55
CA LYS A 69 -1.80 -9.63 6.99
C LYS A 69 -1.16 -8.26 6.84
N ALA A 70 -0.36 -7.81 7.81
CA ALA A 70 0.34 -6.52 7.73
C ALA A 70 1.33 -6.50 6.55
N THR A 71 2.10 -7.56 6.34
CA THR A 71 3.01 -7.72 5.20
C THR A 71 2.25 -7.72 3.87
N THR A 72 1.13 -8.46 3.76
CA THR A 72 0.29 -8.45 2.56
C THR A 72 -0.25 -7.04 2.25
N TYR A 73 -0.73 -6.32 3.27
CA TYR A 73 -1.21 -4.95 3.07
C TYR A 73 -0.09 -3.99 2.67
N LEU A 74 1.12 -4.09 3.25
CA LEU A 74 2.27 -3.28 2.81
C LEU A 74 2.66 -3.56 1.35
N ALA A 75 2.59 -4.82 0.89
CA ALA A 75 2.84 -5.16 -0.52
C ALA A 75 1.80 -4.50 -1.46
N VAL A 76 0.52 -4.51 -1.08
CA VAL A 76 -0.54 -3.81 -1.83
C VAL A 76 -0.33 -2.30 -1.85
N LEU A 77 0.04 -1.69 -0.71
CA LEU A 77 0.33 -0.25 -0.65
C LEU A 77 1.56 0.11 -1.49
N ALA A 78 2.61 -0.71 -1.48
CA ALA A 78 3.79 -0.51 -2.32
C ALA A 78 3.48 -0.58 -3.83
N ALA A 79 2.60 -1.50 -4.25
CA ALA A 79 2.13 -1.59 -5.63
C ALA A 79 1.25 -0.39 -6.05
N LEU A 80 0.63 0.28 -5.08
CA LEU A 80 -0.28 1.41 -5.31
C LEU A 80 0.43 2.77 -5.33
N VAL A 81 1.62 2.90 -4.73
CA VAL A 81 2.44 4.14 -4.76
C VAL A 81 2.72 4.63 -6.20
N PRO A 82 3.16 3.79 -7.16
CA PRO A 82 3.32 4.22 -8.55
C PRO A 82 2.04 4.78 -9.18
N VAL A 83 0.87 4.23 -8.85
CA VAL A 83 -0.43 4.66 -9.37
C VAL A 83 -0.79 6.06 -8.83
N ILE A 84 -0.48 6.36 -7.57
CA ILE A 84 -0.62 7.72 -7.03
C ILE A 84 0.25 8.71 -7.80
N ILE A 85 1.52 8.35 -8.05
CA ILE A 85 2.48 9.22 -8.75
C ILE A 85 2.03 9.52 -10.18
N THR A 86 1.56 8.51 -10.93
CA THR A 86 1.07 8.73 -12.30
C THR A 86 -0.21 9.56 -12.35
N LEU A 87 -1.13 9.38 -11.39
CA LEU A 87 -2.34 10.21 -11.27
C LEU A 87 -2.02 11.67 -10.92
N GLN A 88 -1.03 11.92 -10.03
CA GLN A 88 -0.56 13.27 -9.73
C GLN A 88 0.02 13.95 -10.97
N ALA A 89 0.86 13.25 -11.75
CA ALA A 89 1.43 13.78 -12.99
C ALA A 89 0.35 14.09 -14.05
N ALA A 90 -0.60 13.16 -14.26
CA ALA A 90 -1.69 13.35 -15.23
C ALA A 90 -2.60 14.54 -14.89
N ASN A 91 -2.83 14.79 -13.59
CA ASN A 91 -3.58 15.96 -13.11
C ASN A 91 -2.79 17.27 -13.33
N TRP A 92 -1.47 17.26 -13.17
CA TRP A 92 -0.63 18.44 -13.42
C TRP A 92 -0.55 18.83 -14.90
N GLU A 93 -0.52 17.84 -15.80
CA GLU A 93 -0.47 18.06 -17.25
C GLU A 93 -1.81 18.52 -17.87
N LYS A 94 -2.86 18.75 -17.05
CA LYS A 94 -4.24 19.06 -17.49
C LYS A 94 -4.81 18.04 -18.50
N LYS A 95 -4.34 16.79 -18.44
CA LYS A 95 -4.83 15.67 -19.27
C LYS A 95 -6.02 14.94 -18.64
N ALA A 96 -6.39 15.28 -17.40
CA ALA A 96 -7.59 14.79 -16.74
C ALA A 96 -8.84 15.47 -17.33
N GLY A 97 -9.98 14.75 -17.37
CA GLY A 97 -11.19 15.10 -18.13
C GLY A 97 -12.05 16.26 -17.56
N PRO A 98 -13.39 16.15 -17.50
CA PRO A 98 -14.25 17.30 -17.19
C PRO A 98 -14.45 17.69 -15.72
N ALA A 99 -13.99 16.90 -14.75
CA ALA A 99 -14.12 17.28 -13.34
C ALA A 99 -13.19 18.46 -12.97
N PRO A 100 -13.57 19.36 -12.03
CA PRO A 100 -12.70 20.45 -11.60
C PRO A 100 -11.40 19.97 -10.99
N ASP A 101 -10.26 20.57 -11.37
CA ASP A 101 -8.93 20.19 -10.85
C ASP A 101 -8.85 20.23 -9.32
N ALA A 102 -9.50 21.20 -8.69
CA ALA A 102 -9.59 21.31 -7.23
C ALA A 102 -10.32 20.11 -6.59
N ALA A 103 -11.37 19.58 -7.24
CA ALA A 103 -12.10 18.41 -6.75
C ALA A 103 -11.26 17.13 -6.87
N ARG A 104 -10.55 16.95 -7.99
CA ARG A 104 -9.58 15.84 -8.14
C ARG A 104 -8.47 15.88 -7.12
N LEU A 105 -7.82 17.04 -6.97
CA LEU A 105 -6.73 17.23 -6.00
C LEU A 105 -7.21 16.97 -4.57
N PHE A 106 -8.42 17.39 -4.22
CA PHE A 106 -9.01 17.10 -2.91
C PHE A 106 -9.23 15.60 -2.69
N VAL A 107 -9.88 14.90 -3.63
CA VAL A 107 -10.12 13.43 -3.50
C VAL A 107 -8.80 12.66 -3.51
N LEU A 108 -7.83 13.05 -4.33
CA LEU A 108 -6.49 12.46 -4.40
C LEU A 108 -5.70 12.67 -3.10
N ALA A 109 -5.80 13.86 -2.49
CA ALA A 109 -5.19 14.14 -1.19
C ALA A 109 -5.80 13.26 -0.09
N VAL A 110 -7.14 13.16 -0.03
CA VAL A 110 -7.85 12.29 0.92
C VAL A 110 -7.44 10.82 0.75
N ALA A 111 -7.41 10.32 -0.49
CA ALA A 111 -6.96 8.96 -0.79
C ALA A 111 -5.50 8.72 -0.35
N THR A 112 -4.62 9.69 -0.57
CA THR A 112 -3.20 9.63 -0.16
C THR A 112 -3.07 9.59 1.37
N VAL A 113 -3.85 10.36 2.12
CA VAL A 113 -3.84 10.33 3.59
C VAL A 113 -4.31 8.97 4.11
N TYR A 114 -5.35 8.35 3.53
CA TYR A 114 -5.77 7.00 3.92
C TYR A 114 -4.71 5.94 3.66
N VAL A 115 -4.04 6.01 2.50
CA VAL A 115 -2.91 5.13 2.14
C VAL A 115 -1.76 5.27 3.16
N ALA A 116 -1.41 6.50 3.51
CA ALA A 116 -0.37 6.78 4.50
C ALA A 116 -0.75 6.26 5.90
N ALA A 117 -1.99 6.48 6.35
CA ALA A 117 -2.49 6.01 7.63
C ALA A 117 -2.55 4.47 7.71
N ALA A 118 -3.06 3.81 6.66
CA ALA A 118 -3.03 2.35 6.54
C ALA A 118 -1.60 1.80 6.65
N GLY A 119 -0.66 2.41 5.91
CA GLY A 119 0.77 2.06 5.95
C GLY A 119 1.37 2.22 7.35
N PHE A 120 1.12 3.34 8.02
CA PHE A 120 1.61 3.60 9.38
C PHE A 120 1.13 2.53 10.37
N HIS A 121 -0.15 2.18 10.35
CA HIS A 121 -0.70 1.12 11.22
C HIS A 121 -0.18 -0.28 10.86
N ALA A 122 0.08 -0.55 9.57
CA ALA A 122 0.68 -1.82 9.12
C ALA A 122 2.13 -1.96 9.59
N PHE A 123 2.98 -0.94 9.38
CA PHE A 123 4.35 -0.90 9.91
C PHE A 123 4.38 -1.01 11.44
N LYS A 124 3.46 -0.33 12.15
CA LYS A 124 3.31 -0.45 13.61
C LYS A 124 2.79 -1.81 14.08
N THR A 125 2.30 -2.67 13.19
CA THR A 125 1.96 -4.07 13.49
C THR A 125 3.19 -4.97 13.35
N LEU A 126 4.04 -4.72 12.35
CA LEU A 126 5.30 -5.42 12.16
C LEU A 126 6.42 -5.01 13.12
N GLN A 127 6.31 -3.83 13.77
CA GLN A 127 7.31 -3.39 14.74
C GLN A 127 7.54 -4.45 15.83
N VAL A 128 8.82 -4.74 16.10
CA VAL A 128 9.24 -5.64 17.17
C VAL A 128 8.71 -5.11 18.50
N GLN A 129 8.04 -5.97 19.26
CA GLN A 129 7.59 -5.71 20.62
C GLN A 129 8.07 -6.87 21.50
N GLY A 130 8.34 -6.59 22.78
CA GLY A 130 8.74 -7.62 23.73
C GLY A 130 7.60 -8.61 23.95
N PHE A 131 7.80 -9.85 23.52
CA PHE A 131 6.92 -10.98 23.84
C PHE A 131 7.62 -11.85 24.89
N GLN A 132 6.94 -12.14 25.99
CA GLN A 132 7.41 -13.12 26.95
C GLN A 132 7.02 -14.52 26.47
N ARG A 133 8.02 -15.39 26.36
CA ARG A 133 7.88 -16.83 26.08
C ARG A 133 8.77 -17.58 27.07
N VAL A 134 8.42 -18.83 27.35
CA VAL A 134 9.30 -19.74 28.09
C VAL A 134 10.40 -20.18 27.11
N GLY A 135 11.65 -19.86 27.41
CA GLY A 135 12.81 -20.24 26.61
C GLY A 135 13.47 -21.52 27.10
N GLU A 136 14.53 -21.92 26.40
CA GLU A 136 15.32 -23.12 26.71
C GLU A 136 15.93 -23.08 28.12
N ALA A 137 16.35 -21.89 28.58
CA ALA A 137 16.89 -21.68 29.92
C ALA A 137 15.83 -21.89 31.02
N GLU A 138 14.61 -21.38 30.84
CA GLU A 138 13.51 -21.62 31.77
C GLU A 138 13.06 -23.09 31.76
N ILE A 139 13.14 -23.77 30.61
CA ILE A 139 12.86 -25.21 30.49
C ILE A 139 13.90 -26.03 31.26
N ALA A 140 15.19 -25.78 31.05
CA ALA A 140 16.26 -26.44 31.78
C ALA A 140 16.16 -26.19 33.30
N ALA A 141 15.90 -24.95 33.70
CA ALA A 141 15.69 -24.59 35.10
C ALA A 141 14.43 -25.24 35.71
N ALA A 142 13.38 -25.48 34.91
CA ALA A 142 12.20 -26.21 35.37
C ALA A 142 12.50 -27.69 35.62
N TRP A 143 13.25 -28.35 34.72
CA TRP A 143 13.70 -29.75 34.87
C TRP A 143 14.59 -30.00 36.10
N GLN A 144 15.30 -28.99 36.59
CA GLN A 144 16.07 -29.05 37.83
C GLN A 144 15.22 -28.92 39.11
N SER A 145 13.91 -28.66 39.00
CA SER A 145 13.01 -28.53 40.15
C SER A 145 12.24 -29.83 40.44
N GLN A 146 11.82 -30.03 41.69
CA GLN A 146 11.06 -31.23 42.09
C GLN A 146 9.71 -31.43 41.35
N LYS A 147 9.18 -30.39 40.68
CA LYS A 147 7.87 -30.42 40.00
C LYS A 147 7.95 -29.70 38.65
N PRO A 148 8.67 -30.27 37.67
CA PRO A 148 9.04 -29.58 36.42
C PRO A 148 7.82 -29.17 35.60
N LEU A 149 6.89 -30.10 35.38
CA LEU A 149 5.67 -29.86 34.59
C LEU A 149 4.84 -28.70 35.13
N ARG A 150 4.63 -28.61 36.45
CA ARG A 150 3.87 -27.51 37.07
C ARG A 150 4.55 -26.15 36.90
N ARG A 151 5.88 -26.12 37.01
CA ARG A 151 6.68 -24.90 36.81
C ARG A 151 6.61 -24.45 35.34
N LEU A 152 6.66 -25.39 34.39
CA LEU A 152 6.46 -25.13 32.96
C LEU A 152 5.04 -24.62 32.67
N THR A 153 4.00 -25.25 33.20
CA THR A 153 2.59 -24.84 33.03
C THR A 153 2.37 -23.41 33.48
N ARG A 154 2.76 -23.10 34.72
CA ARG A 154 2.64 -21.76 35.31
C ARG A 154 3.46 -20.72 34.54
N GLY A 155 4.71 -21.05 34.18
CA GLY A 155 5.58 -20.20 33.37
C GLY A 155 4.96 -19.87 32.01
N THR A 156 4.40 -20.88 31.33
CA THR A 156 3.76 -20.75 30.01
C THR A 156 2.51 -19.87 30.09
N LEU A 157 1.63 -20.10 31.06
CA LEU A 157 0.42 -19.31 31.25
C LEU A 157 0.72 -17.85 31.62
N LEU A 158 1.70 -17.59 32.49
CA LEU A 158 2.12 -16.24 32.85
C LEU A 158 2.78 -15.50 31.67
N ALA A 159 3.67 -16.15 30.93
CA ALA A 159 4.32 -15.59 29.74
C ALA A 159 3.29 -15.25 28.65
N THR A 160 2.33 -16.15 28.42
CA THR A 160 1.22 -15.93 27.48
C THR A 160 0.33 -14.77 27.94
N ARG A 161 -0.06 -14.73 29.23
CA ARG A 161 -0.97 -13.69 29.74
C ARG A 161 -0.37 -12.29 29.71
N ARG A 162 0.92 -12.16 30.03
CA ARG A 162 1.66 -10.88 29.95
C ARG A 162 1.88 -10.43 28.50
N SER A 163 1.99 -11.37 27.56
CA SER A 163 2.14 -11.05 26.14
C SER A 163 0.83 -10.63 25.45
N ARG A 164 -0.34 -11.06 25.96
CA ARG A 164 -1.65 -10.83 25.33
C ARG A 164 -1.95 -9.37 25.01
N ASP A 165 -1.53 -8.43 25.83
CA ASP A 165 -1.90 -7.02 25.65
C ASP A 165 -1.12 -6.43 24.44
N ALA A 166 0.12 -6.87 24.22
CA ALA A 166 0.89 -6.58 23.00
C ALA A 166 0.29 -7.28 21.76
N VAL A 167 -0.16 -8.54 21.89
CA VAL A 167 -0.87 -9.26 20.81
C VAL A 167 -2.16 -8.51 20.42
N ASN A 168 -2.96 -8.10 21.40
CA ASN A 168 -4.19 -7.35 21.18
C ASN A 168 -3.91 -6.00 20.52
N ALA A 169 -2.85 -5.28 20.94
CA ALA A 169 -2.45 -4.03 20.29
C ALA A 169 -2.10 -4.23 18.80
N LYS A 170 -1.40 -5.32 18.43
CA LYS A 170 -1.15 -5.69 17.03
C LYS A 170 -2.45 -6.02 16.28
N ILE A 171 -3.34 -6.82 16.88
CA ILE A 171 -4.62 -7.21 16.27
C ILE A 171 -5.57 -6.01 16.07
N THR A 172 -5.59 -5.05 16.99
CA THR A 172 -6.37 -3.81 16.85
C THR A 172 -5.79 -2.93 15.73
N ARG A 173 -4.46 -2.77 15.65
CA ARG A 173 -3.82 -2.02 14.56
C ARG A 173 -4.13 -2.61 13.19
N ILE A 174 -4.04 -3.93 13.00
CA ILE A 174 -4.32 -4.54 11.69
C ILE A 174 -5.80 -4.44 11.28
N ARG A 175 -6.74 -4.44 12.23
CA ARG A 175 -8.17 -4.14 11.96
C ARG A 175 -8.34 -2.70 11.45
N VAL A 176 -7.71 -1.74 12.12
CA VAL A 176 -7.74 -0.33 11.69
C VAL A 176 -7.01 -0.10 10.37
N THR A 177 -5.90 -0.81 10.09
CA THR A 177 -5.28 -0.82 8.75
C THR A 177 -6.27 -1.31 7.69
N HIS A 178 -6.97 -2.41 7.94
CA HIS A 178 -7.94 -2.96 6.98
C HIS A 178 -9.06 -1.95 6.68
N GLU A 179 -9.57 -1.27 7.71
CA GLU A 179 -10.63 -0.27 7.57
C GLU A 179 -10.17 1.01 6.84
N HIS A 180 -8.93 1.45 7.05
CA HIS A 180 -8.31 2.52 6.27
C HIS A 180 -8.08 2.10 4.82
N LEU A 181 -7.63 0.87 4.57
CA LEU A 181 -7.34 0.36 3.23
C LEU A 181 -8.63 0.19 2.40
N LEU A 182 -9.73 -0.23 3.04
CA LEU A 182 -11.05 -0.32 2.41
C LEU A 182 -11.59 1.08 2.06
N ARG A 183 -11.42 2.08 2.93
CA ARG A 183 -11.75 3.48 2.61
C ARG A 183 -10.86 4.06 1.52
N ALA A 184 -9.55 3.79 1.55
CA ALA A 184 -8.61 4.19 0.49
C ALA A 184 -9.07 3.66 -0.86
N PHE A 185 -9.38 2.36 -0.95
CA PHE A 185 -9.92 1.72 -2.14
C PHE A 185 -11.21 2.40 -2.62
N GLY A 186 -12.17 2.64 -1.72
CA GLY A 186 -13.39 3.40 -2.03
C GLY A 186 -13.12 4.80 -2.58
N THR A 187 -12.14 5.52 -2.04
CA THR A 187 -11.73 6.84 -2.58
C THR A 187 -11.01 6.76 -3.92
N PHE A 188 -10.25 5.70 -4.21
CA PHE A 188 -9.69 5.48 -5.55
C PHE A 188 -10.78 5.18 -6.58
N VAL A 189 -11.76 4.35 -6.24
CA VAL A 189 -12.92 4.10 -7.10
C VAL A 189 -13.68 5.41 -7.35
N LEU A 190 -13.91 6.23 -6.33
CA LEU A 190 -14.53 7.54 -6.48
C LEU A 190 -13.70 8.48 -7.37
N LEU A 191 -12.37 8.52 -7.21
CA LEU A 191 -11.47 9.33 -8.02
C LEU A 191 -11.52 8.92 -9.51
N LEU A 192 -11.54 7.62 -9.80
CA LEU A 192 -11.66 7.09 -11.16
C LEU A 192 -13.05 7.32 -11.78
N LEU A 193 -14.10 7.31 -10.96
CA LEU A 193 -15.47 7.59 -11.40
C LEU A 193 -15.78 9.09 -11.51
N LEU A 194 -14.95 9.98 -10.95
CA LEU A 194 -15.19 11.42 -10.94
C LEU A 194 -15.33 11.96 -12.37
N ASP A 195 -14.44 11.56 -13.27
CA ASP A 195 -14.44 12.02 -14.67
C ASP A 195 -15.69 11.55 -15.44
N PRO A 196 -16.07 10.25 -15.43
CA PRO A 196 -17.36 9.78 -15.95
C PRO A 196 -18.58 10.46 -15.33
N LEU A 197 -18.58 10.72 -14.02
CA LEU A 197 -19.72 11.34 -13.32
C LEU A 197 -19.92 12.79 -13.76
N PHE A 198 -18.87 13.60 -13.80
CA PHE A 198 -18.97 14.98 -14.30
C PHE A 198 -19.34 15.04 -15.78
N TYR A 199 -18.82 14.11 -16.60
CA TYR A 199 -19.22 13.96 -18.00
C TYR A 199 -20.72 13.65 -18.14
N ALA A 200 -21.24 12.69 -17.36
CA ALA A 200 -22.65 12.29 -17.38
C ALA A 200 -23.59 13.38 -16.83
N MET A 201 -23.14 14.19 -15.88
CA MET A 201 -23.88 15.37 -15.37
C MET A 201 -23.90 16.56 -16.35
N GLY A 202 -23.31 16.43 -17.54
CA GLY A 202 -23.36 17.47 -18.57
C GLY A 202 -22.34 18.60 -18.38
N PHE A 203 -21.38 18.47 -17.45
CA PHE A 203 -20.20 19.34 -17.41
C PHE A 203 -19.30 19.02 -18.59
N ARG A 204 -19.65 19.55 -19.77
CA ARG A 204 -18.73 19.64 -20.89
C ARG A 204 -17.66 20.66 -20.52
N ASN A 205 -16.39 20.26 -20.56
CA ASN A 205 -15.29 21.21 -20.72
C ASN A 205 -15.65 22.15 -21.86
N ALA A 206 -15.53 23.47 -21.64
CA ALA A 206 -15.58 24.42 -22.72
C ALA A 206 -14.59 23.93 -23.79
N ALA A 207 -15.08 23.80 -25.03
CA ALA A 207 -14.23 23.31 -26.11
C ALA A 207 -12.98 24.19 -26.21
N PRO A 208 -11.78 23.62 -26.42
CA PRO A 208 -10.58 24.43 -26.60
C PRO A 208 -10.84 25.48 -27.68
N ASP A 209 -10.53 26.73 -27.36
CA ASP A 209 -11.04 27.91 -28.08
C ASP A 209 -10.92 27.74 -29.61
N ALA A 210 -12.02 28.01 -30.31
CA ALA A 210 -12.01 28.03 -31.77
C ALA A 210 -10.89 28.97 -32.23
N PRO A 211 -10.04 28.57 -33.19
CA PRO A 211 -8.85 29.33 -33.55
C PRO A 211 -9.26 30.73 -33.99
N ALA A 212 -8.84 31.73 -33.21
CA ALA A 212 -9.28 33.10 -33.35
C ALA A 212 -9.14 33.57 -34.80
N ALA A 213 -10.27 33.92 -35.41
CA ALA A 213 -10.31 34.42 -36.77
C ALA A 213 -9.45 35.68 -36.87
N LYS A 214 -8.27 35.55 -37.50
CA LYS A 214 -7.42 36.70 -37.84
C LYS A 214 -8.14 37.52 -38.90
N ASN A 215 -8.90 38.52 -38.46
CA ASN A 215 -9.47 39.53 -39.33
C ASN A 215 -8.33 40.31 -39.98
N VAL A 216 -7.99 39.95 -41.22
CA VAL A 216 -7.04 40.69 -42.05
C VAL A 216 -7.72 42.00 -42.44
N VAL A 217 -7.36 43.09 -41.76
CA VAL A 217 -7.76 44.44 -42.15
C VAL A 217 -7.03 44.79 -43.45
N VAL A 218 -7.76 44.74 -44.56
CA VAL A 218 -7.28 45.19 -45.87
C VAL A 218 -7.36 46.72 -45.90
N GLU A 219 -6.25 47.39 -45.60
CA GLU A 219 -6.18 48.86 -45.68
C GLU A 219 -6.17 49.31 -47.15
N HIS A 220 -7.30 49.83 -47.61
CA HIS A 220 -7.46 50.35 -48.97
C HIS A 220 -6.98 51.82 -49.07
N ARG A 221 -5.72 52.03 -49.46
CA ARG A 221 -5.19 53.38 -49.73
C ARG A 221 -5.16 53.75 -51.22
N ARG A 222 -6.23 54.39 -51.69
CA ARG A 222 -6.24 55.33 -52.84
C ARG A 222 -5.96 56.74 -52.29
N VAL A 223 -5.39 57.73 -52.98
CA VAL A 223 -4.85 57.90 -54.35
C VAL A 223 -3.91 59.12 -54.32
N ALA A 224 -2.86 59.18 -55.15
CA ALA A 224 -2.34 60.40 -55.81
C ALA A 224 -1.06 60.13 -56.64
N ALA A 225 -0.94 60.76 -57.81
CA ALA A 225 0.23 60.81 -58.68
C ALA A 225 0.14 62.07 -59.57
N PRO A 226 1.17 62.46 -60.35
CA PRO A 226 2.62 62.43 -60.18
C PRO A 226 3.20 63.88 -60.22
N PRO A 227 4.51 64.12 -60.48
CA PRO A 227 4.91 64.35 -61.90
C PRO A 227 6.34 63.94 -62.33
N SER A 228 6.43 63.55 -63.62
CA SER A 228 7.53 63.68 -64.61
C SER A 228 8.99 64.00 -64.20
N THR A 229 9.94 63.14 -64.61
CA THR A 229 10.96 63.41 -65.67
C THR A 229 11.85 62.17 -65.95
N ALA A 230 12.65 62.17 -67.03
CA ALA A 230 13.33 61.01 -67.65
C ALA A 230 14.74 61.43 -68.21
N PRO A 231 15.62 60.57 -68.80
CA PRO A 231 15.87 59.11 -68.71
C PRO A 231 17.39 58.75 -68.40
N PRO A 232 18.20 57.85 -69.07
CA PRO A 232 19.13 56.89 -68.42
C PRO A 232 20.62 57.02 -68.91
N PRO A 233 21.55 56.02 -68.97
CA PRO A 233 21.78 54.67 -68.36
C PRO A 233 23.22 54.60 -67.72
N PRO A 234 24.09 53.53 -67.76
CA PRO A 234 23.96 52.04 -67.80
C PRO A 234 24.82 51.23 -66.76
N SER A 235 24.60 49.90 -66.69
CA SER A 235 25.56 48.79 -66.40
C SER A 235 26.45 48.74 -65.12
N GLN A 236 26.31 47.66 -64.31
CA GLN A 236 27.31 46.57 -64.24
C GLN A 236 26.91 45.33 -63.38
N ARG A 237 27.16 44.15 -63.97
CA ARG A 237 27.45 42.81 -63.40
C ARG A 237 27.80 42.69 -61.88
N GLN A 238 27.10 41.81 -61.15
CA GLN A 238 27.60 40.48 -60.73
C GLN A 238 26.59 39.70 -59.84
N SER A 239 26.55 38.38 -60.05
CA SER A 239 25.90 37.33 -59.23
C SER A 239 26.98 36.29 -58.86
N PRO A 240 26.72 35.22 -58.08
CA PRO A 240 25.79 35.02 -56.94
C PRO A 240 26.48 34.36 -55.71
N ALA A 241 25.76 34.22 -54.58
CA ALA A 241 25.84 33.04 -53.69
C ALA A 241 24.77 33.12 -52.58
N GLY A 242 24.30 31.97 -52.06
CA GLY A 242 23.56 31.89 -50.78
C GLY A 242 22.09 31.48 -50.87
N SER A 243 21.83 30.24 -51.28
CA SER A 243 20.51 29.60 -51.27
C SER A 243 20.02 29.22 -49.86
N LEU A 244 18.69 29.18 -49.66
CA LEU A 244 17.96 28.14 -48.90
C LEU A 244 16.42 28.28 -49.00
N GLU A 245 15.86 27.66 -50.03
CA GLU A 245 14.47 27.17 -50.12
C GLU A 245 14.54 25.61 -50.13
N ARG A 246 13.50 24.80 -49.84
CA ARG A 246 12.19 24.98 -49.20
C ARG A 246 11.70 23.58 -48.72
N THR A 247 10.76 23.58 -47.79
CA THR A 247 9.60 22.68 -47.62
C THR A 247 9.57 21.25 -48.23
N SER A 248 9.12 20.28 -47.39
CA SER A 248 7.88 19.48 -47.59
C SER A 248 7.95 17.94 -47.64
N ALA A 249 6.96 17.33 -46.96
CA ALA A 249 6.23 16.09 -47.25
C ALA A 249 6.90 14.68 -47.28
N ARG A 250 6.45 13.88 -46.28
CA ARG A 250 6.07 12.43 -46.24
C ARG A 250 5.45 11.86 -47.56
N PRO A 251 5.22 10.52 -47.79
CA PRO A 251 5.12 9.41 -46.80
C PRO A 251 5.52 7.94 -47.23
N GLN A 252 5.23 6.96 -46.33
CA GLN A 252 5.00 5.50 -46.57
C GLN A 252 6.22 4.61 -46.95
N SER A 253 6.31 3.28 -46.66
CA SER A 253 5.51 2.32 -45.84
C SER A 253 6.26 0.97 -45.63
N VAL A 254 5.64 -0.01 -44.91
CA VAL A 254 6.02 -1.45 -44.77
C VAL A 254 7.26 -1.76 -43.90
N GLY A 255 7.27 -2.76 -42.99
CA GLY A 255 6.25 -3.70 -42.51
C GLY A 255 6.81 -4.72 -41.48
N ALA A 256 6.02 -5.75 -41.13
CA ALA A 256 6.37 -6.95 -40.35
C ALA A 256 6.73 -6.83 -38.84
N SER A 257 5.83 -7.37 -38.01
CA SER A 257 6.15 -8.15 -36.78
C SER A 257 5.93 -9.65 -37.11
N PRO A 258 6.12 -10.67 -36.22
CA PRO A 258 6.46 -10.63 -34.78
C PRO A 258 7.48 -11.71 -34.30
N THR A 259 7.61 -11.83 -32.96
CA THR A 259 7.92 -13.09 -32.20
C THR A 259 9.37 -13.44 -31.84
N VAL A 260 9.75 -13.16 -30.58
CA VAL A 260 10.69 -13.95 -29.74
C VAL A 260 10.15 -13.83 -28.29
N ALA A 261 9.41 -14.82 -27.78
CA ALA A 261 9.86 -16.00 -27.03
C ALA A 261 10.37 -15.70 -25.60
N ARG A 262 9.60 -16.17 -24.61
CA ARG A 262 9.88 -16.11 -23.16
C ARG A 262 10.03 -17.55 -22.63
N LYS A 263 11.20 -17.95 -22.12
CA LYS A 263 11.36 -19.21 -21.38
C LYS A 263 12.62 -19.25 -20.49
N VAL A 264 12.39 -19.19 -19.17
CA VAL A 264 13.17 -19.78 -18.04
C VAL A 264 12.09 -19.98 -16.95
N GLU A 265 11.71 -21.21 -16.55
CA GLU A 265 12.28 -22.02 -15.45
C GLU A 265 12.22 -21.31 -14.08
N SER A 266 11.93 -21.90 -12.90
CA SER A 266 11.37 -23.20 -12.47
C SER A 266 10.98 -23.05 -10.97
N ALA A 267 10.27 -23.93 -10.25
CA ALA A 267 9.62 -25.23 -10.51
C ALA A 267 8.44 -25.42 -9.50
N ALA A 268 7.65 -26.50 -9.61
CA ALA A 268 6.76 -27.01 -8.57
C ALA A 268 6.57 -28.53 -8.72
N ASP A 269 6.22 -29.22 -7.63
CA ASP A 269 6.14 -30.69 -7.46
C ASP A 269 7.50 -31.42 -7.62
N GLN A 270 7.75 -32.57 -6.97
CA GLN A 270 6.81 -33.57 -6.49
C GLN A 270 7.31 -34.29 -5.22
N ALA A 271 6.41 -34.96 -4.50
CA ALA A 271 6.75 -35.76 -3.32
C ALA A 271 7.09 -37.22 -3.68
N GLN A 272 7.73 -37.89 -2.71
CA GLN A 272 7.52 -39.32 -2.40
C GLN A 272 8.17 -40.36 -3.33
N ASP A 273 9.32 -40.91 -2.91
CA ASP A 273 9.47 -42.37 -2.80
C ASP A 273 10.65 -42.80 -1.91
N CYS A 274 10.47 -43.91 -1.19
CA CYS A 274 11.53 -44.67 -0.53
C CYS A 274 11.44 -46.13 -1.00
N PRO A 275 12.57 -46.78 -1.31
CA PRO A 275 12.71 -48.15 -0.80
C PRO A 275 14.10 -48.52 -0.26
N ALA A 276 14.04 -49.37 0.76
CA ALA A 276 14.97 -50.40 1.22
C ALA A 276 16.39 -50.52 0.60
N GLY A 277 17.39 -50.67 1.49
CA GLY A 277 18.53 -51.56 1.20
C GLY A 277 19.91 -51.16 1.72
N ALA A 278 20.18 -51.36 3.01
CA ALA A 278 21.55 -51.54 3.51
C ALA A 278 21.56 -52.48 4.74
N LYS A 279 22.09 -53.69 4.56
CA LYS A 279 22.46 -54.62 5.63
C LYS A 279 23.95 -54.44 5.96
N GLU A 280 24.37 -55.02 7.10
CA GLU A 280 25.77 -55.25 7.51
C GLU A 280 26.55 -53.97 7.89
N CYS A 281 27.45 -53.96 8.88
CA CYS A 281 28.16 -55.07 9.54
C CYS A 281 27.95 -55.17 11.06
N SER A 282 28.29 -56.34 11.60
CA SER A 282 28.20 -56.73 13.02
C SER A 282 29.53 -56.56 13.78
N GLY A 283 29.45 -56.03 15.00
CA GLY A 283 30.32 -56.38 16.15
C GLY A 283 31.81 -55.98 16.12
N PRO A 284 32.60 -56.48 17.08
CA PRO A 284 32.26 -56.41 18.52
C PRO A 284 33.45 -56.04 19.42
N ARG A 285 33.16 -55.46 20.60
CA ARG A 285 33.84 -55.73 21.89
C ARG A 285 33.03 -55.15 23.05
#